data_AF-I5C5Z9-F1
#
_entry.id   AF-I5C5Z9-F1
#
_cell.length_a   1.000
_cell.length_b   1.000
_cell.length_c   1.000
_cell.angle_alpha   90.00
_cell.angle_beta   90.00
_cell.angle_gamma   90.00
#
_symmetry.space_group_name_H-M   'P 1'
#
loop_
_entity.id
_entity.type
_entity.pdbx_description
1 polymer ?
#
loop_
_entity_poly.entity_id
_entity_poly.type
_entity_poly.pdbx_seq_one_letter_code
_entity_poly.pdbx_strand_id
1 'polypeptide(L)'
;MTPHGFYTADFKEDADGTPYITEINVRHVAFTQCFAAAGANFPADTLQLLTDPASFDAKFKMYQFPEETIFLRDVDERPILMKESQLLAKRLGLKKV
;
A
#
# COMPACT_ATOMS: atom_id res chain seq x y z
N MET A 1 6.44 -21.47 -13.13
CA MET A 1 6.84 -20.06 -13.27
C MET A 1 7.88 -19.80 -12.20
N THR A 2 9.03 -19.22 -12.52
CA THR A 2 10.08 -18.95 -11.52
C THR A 2 9.76 -17.64 -10.80
N PRO A 3 9.70 -17.61 -9.46
CA PRO A 3 9.55 -16.35 -8.73
C PRO A 3 10.69 -15.38 -9.05
N HIS A 4 10.35 -14.16 -9.45
CA HIS A 4 11.30 -13.13 -9.89
C HIS A 4 11.32 -11.88 -8.97
N GLY A 5 10.75 -11.97 -7.77
CA GLY A 5 10.77 -10.90 -6.78
C GLY A 5 9.57 -9.94 -6.86
N PHE A 6 9.66 -8.85 -6.10
CA PHE A 6 8.64 -7.81 -5.98
C PHE A 6 9.11 -6.54 -6.67
N TYR A 7 8.24 -5.97 -7.50
CA TYR A 7 8.53 -4.77 -8.28
C TYR A 7 7.58 -3.64 -7.88
N THR A 8 8.11 -2.42 -7.82
CA THR A 8 7.28 -1.22 -7.69
C THR A 8 7.62 -0.25 -8.81
N ALA A 9 6.59 0.41 -9.33
CA ALA A 9 6.71 1.42 -10.35
C ALA A 9 6.24 2.75 -9.76
N ASP A 10 7.13 3.74 -9.75
CA ASP A 10 6.81 5.08 -9.32
C ASP A 10 6.27 5.86 -10.51
N PHE A 11 5.16 6.54 -10.30
CA PHE A 11 4.50 7.36 -11.32
C PHE A 11 4.52 8.82 -10.94
N LYS A 12 4.62 9.68 -11.95
CA LYS A 12 4.38 11.12 -11.85
C LYS A 12 3.35 11.52 -12.89
N GLU A 13 2.34 12.26 -12.44
CA GLU A 13 1.31 12.84 -13.30
C GLU A 13 1.77 14.20 -13.85
N ASP A 14 1.45 14.49 -15.11
CA ASP A 14 1.67 15.81 -15.71
C ASP A 14 0.50 16.78 -15.44
N ALA A 15 0.53 17.96 -16.05
CA ALA A 15 -0.52 18.97 -15.86
C ALA A 15 -1.89 18.61 -16.46
N ASP A 16 -1.92 17.64 -17.38
CA ASP A 16 -3.13 17.18 -18.08
C ASP A 16 -3.67 15.86 -17.51
N GLY A 17 -3.05 15.33 -16.44
CA GLY A 17 -3.46 14.08 -15.81
C GLY A 17 -2.81 12.82 -16.39
N THR A 18 -1.80 12.95 -17.25
CA THR A 18 -1.14 11.80 -17.88
C THR A 18 -0.10 11.20 -16.93
N PRO A 19 -0.20 9.91 -16.58
CA PRO A 19 0.78 9.26 -15.70
C PRO A 19 2.01 8.80 -16.49
N TYR A 20 3.21 9.13 -16.00
CA TYR A 20 4.48 8.70 -16.54
C TYR A 20 5.26 7.89 -15.50
N ILE A 21 5.88 6.78 -15.92
CA ILE A 21 6.78 6.01 -15.06
C ILE A 21 8.08 6.78 -14.88
N THR A 22 8.51 6.96 -13.64
CA THR A 22 9.79 7.61 -13.33
C THR A 22 10.86 6.64 -12.86
N GLU A 23 10.47 5.58 -12.14
CA GLU A 23 11.41 4.60 -11.58
C GLU A 23 10.78 3.22 -11.50
N ILE A 24 11.59 2.18 -11.74
CA ILE A 24 11.26 0.79 -11.42
C ILE A 24 12.21 0.30 -10.33
N ASN A 25 11.65 -0.08 -9.19
CA ASN A 25 12.39 -0.64 -8.06
C ASN A 25 12.17 -2.15 -7.99
N VAL A 26 13.23 -2.89 -7.65
CA VAL A 26 13.18 -4.34 -7.41
C VAL A 26 13.20 -4.62 -5.90
N ARG A 27 12.22 -4.07 -5.19
CA ARG A 27 12.08 -4.19 -3.72
C ARG A 27 10.70 -3.72 -3.27
N HIS A 28 10.34 -4.03 -2.03
CA HIS A 28 9.21 -3.42 -1.34
C HIS A 28 9.42 -1.92 -1.13
N VAL A 29 8.32 -1.15 -1.11
CA VAL A 29 8.34 0.25 -0.68
C VAL A 29 8.54 0.34 0.84
N ALA A 30 9.05 1.49 1.30
CA ALA A 30 9.37 1.71 2.72
C ALA A 30 8.16 1.61 3.68
N PHE A 31 6.94 1.64 3.16
CA PHE A 31 5.70 1.61 3.92
C PHE A 31 4.81 0.41 3.56
N THR A 32 5.37 -0.70 3.08
CA THR A 32 4.61 -1.91 2.71
C THR A 32 3.68 -2.42 3.83
N GLN A 33 4.08 -2.26 5.08
CA GLN A 33 3.24 -2.60 6.23
C GLN A 33 1.89 -1.87 6.27
N CYS A 34 1.81 -0.65 5.72
CA CYS A 34 0.55 0.10 5.61
C CYS A 34 -0.42 -0.58 4.62
N PHE A 35 0.10 -1.08 3.49
CA PHE A 35 -0.71 -1.87 2.55
C PHE A 35 -1.23 -3.15 3.21
N ALA A 36 -0.38 -3.85 3.96
CA ALA A 36 -0.79 -5.05 4.69
C ALA A 36 -1.90 -4.74 5.72
N ALA A 37 -1.75 -3.66 6.48
CA ALA A 37 -2.77 -3.21 7.44
C ALA A 37 -4.09 -2.82 6.76
N ALA A 38 -4.03 -2.35 5.50
CA ALA A 38 -5.19 -2.01 4.70
C ALA A 38 -5.76 -3.19 3.87
N GLY A 39 -5.21 -4.40 4.02
CA GLY A 39 -5.71 -5.64 3.42
C GLY A 39 -4.89 -6.19 2.24
N ALA A 40 -3.87 -5.47 1.77
CA ALA A 40 -2.96 -5.89 0.70
C ALA A 40 -1.64 -6.41 1.28
N ASN A 41 -1.61 -7.69 1.68
CA ASN A 41 -0.50 -8.26 2.45
C ASN A 41 0.58 -8.90 1.56
N PHE A 42 1.29 -8.07 0.79
CA PHE A 42 2.38 -8.51 -0.10
C PHE A 42 3.52 -9.29 0.59
N PRO A 43 3.92 -8.98 1.85
CA PRO A 43 4.89 -9.81 2.57
C PRO A 43 4.39 -11.24 2.80
N ALA A 44 3.11 -11.42 3.15
CA ALA A 44 2.52 -12.75 3.31
C ALA A 44 2.44 -13.48 1.97
N ASP A 45 2.08 -12.78 0.89
CA ASP A 45 2.08 -13.35 -0.47
C ASP A 45 3.48 -13.82 -0.87
N THR A 46 4.51 -13.02 -0.58
CA THR A 46 5.91 -13.37 -0.85
C THR A 46 6.34 -14.60 -0.04
N LEU A 47 5.98 -14.65 1.24
CA LEU A 47 6.27 -15.81 2.09
C LEU A 47 5.60 -17.07 1.55
N GLN A 48 4.30 -17.00 1.22
CA GLN A 48 3.55 -18.13 0.67
C GLN A 48 4.18 -18.62 -0.64
N LEU A 49 4.53 -17.72 -1.54
CA LEU A 49 5.17 -18.07 -2.81
C LEU A 49 6.52 -18.81 -2.61
N LEU A 50 7.26 -18.48 -1.55
CA LEU A 50 8.54 -19.11 -1.23
C LEU A 50 8.38 -20.44 -0.47
N THR A 51 7.35 -20.59 0.37
CA THR A 51 7.19 -21.76 1.24
C THR A 51 6.24 -22.82 0.68
N ASP A 52 5.20 -22.41 -0.05
CA ASP A 52 4.19 -23.29 -0.64
C ASP A 52 3.66 -22.70 -1.96
N PRO A 53 4.49 -22.71 -3.03
CA PRO A 53 4.12 -22.14 -4.32
C PRO A 53 2.93 -22.86 -4.99
N ALA A 54 2.65 -24.11 -4.61
CA ALA A 54 1.55 -24.89 -5.19
C ALA A 54 0.18 -24.38 -4.75
N SER A 55 0.08 -23.78 -3.55
CA SER A 55 -1.16 -23.19 -3.02
C SER A 55 -1.30 -21.68 -3.31
N PHE A 56 -0.28 -21.06 -3.91
CA PHE A 56 -0.28 -19.63 -4.17
C PHE A 56 -1.33 -19.23 -5.22
N ASP A 57 -2.19 -18.27 -4.87
CA ASP A 57 -3.20 -17.74 -5.78
C ASP A 57 -2.60 -16.70 -6.73
N ALA A 58 -2.22 -17.16 -7.92
CA ALA A 58 -1.62 -16.32 -8.96
C ALA A 58 -2.65 -15.51 -9.79
N LYS A 59 -3.93 -15.49 -9.41
CA LYS A 59 -4.92 -14.63 -10.07
C LYS A 59 -4.57 -13.16 -9.82
N PHE A 60 -4.74 -12.33 -10.85
CA PHE A 60 -4.55 -10.90 -10.73
C PHE A 60 -5.49 -10.31 -9.68
N LYS A 61 -4.94 -9.49 -8.77
CA LYS A 61 -5.68 -8.80 -7.71
C LYS A 61 -5.42 -7.31 -7.81
N MET A 62 -6.48 -6.53 -8.01
CA MET A 62 -6.44 -5.08 -7.86
C MET A 62 -7.00 -4.72 -6.49
N TYR A 63 -6.13 -4.29 -5.58
CA TYR A 63 -6.54 -3.86 -4.26
C TYR A 63 -7.19 -2.47 -4.35
N GLN A 64 -8.34 -2.32 -3.71
CA GLN A 64 -9.03 -1.04 -3.55
C GLN A 64 -9.16 -0.77 -2.05
N PHE A 65 -8.84 0.45 -1.66
CA PHE A 65 -8.96 0.89 -0.29
C PHE A 65 -10.22 1.75 -0.14
N PRO A 66 -10.84 1.78 1.05
CA PRO A 66 -11.96 2.67 1.30
C PRO A 66 -11.60 4.13 0.98
N GLU A 67 -12.59 4.90 0.52
CA GLU A 67 -12.41 6.33 0.28
C GLU A 67 -11.90 7.04 1.54
N GLU A 68 -11.12 8.11 1.33
CA GLU A 68 -10.44 8.88 2.38
C GLU A 68 -9.40 8.10 3.20
N THR A 69 -9.03 6.87 2.81
CA THR A 69 -7.99 6.12 3.54
C THR A 69 -6.65 6.83 3.42
N ILE A 70 -6.11 7.26 4.56
CA ILE A 70 -4.76 7.80 4.69
C ILE A 70 -3.96 6.95 5.65
N PHE A 71 -2.64 6.99 5.52
CA PHE A 71 -1.73 6.47 6.51
C PHE A 71 -0.81 7.58 7.02
N LEU A 72 -0.64 7.65 8.32
CA LEU A 72 0.37 8.48 8.97
C LEU A 72 1.52 7.56 9.35
N ARG A 73 2.74 7.91 8.93
CA ARG A 73 3.94 7.16 9.28
C ARG A 73 4.97 8.09 9.90
N ASP A 74 5.71 7.55 10.85
CA ASP A 74 6.94 8.15 11.38
C ASP A 74 8.10 7.16 11.16
N VAL A 75 9.31 7.57 11.51
CA VAL A 75 10.51 6.71 11.48
C VAL A 75 10.46 5.69 12.61
N ASP A 76 10.10 6.13 13.82
CA ASP A 76 10.20 5.32 15.05
C ASP A 76 8.84 4.95 15.67
N GLU A 77 7.74 5.20 14.96
CA GLU A 77 6.39 4.95 15.47
C GLU A 77 5.60 4.00 14.55
N ARG A 78 4.63 3.29 15.14
CA ARG A 78 3.71 2.45 14.38
C ARG A 78 2.84 3.31 13.46
N PRO A 79 2.70 2.93 12.18
CA PRO A 79 1.86 3.70 11.28
C PRO A 79 0.39 3.59 11.69
N ILE A 80 -0.33 4.69 11.48
CA ILE A 80 -1.77 4.79 11.76
C ILE A 80 -2.50 4.77 10.43
N LEU A 81 -3.38 3.80 10.24
CA LEU A 81 -4.33 3.78 9.13
C LEU A 81 -5.66 4.38 9.61
N MET A 82 -6.17 5.38 8.91
CA MET A 82 -7.40 6.09 9.31
C MET A 82 -8.08 6.77 8.13
N LYS A 83 -9.27 7.33 8.36
CA LYS A 83 -9.89 8.25 7.39
C LYS A 83 -9.35 9.66 7.55
N GLU A 84 -9.16 10.39 6.45
CA GLU A 84 -8.75 11.80 6.47
C GLU A 84 -9.72 12.67 7.27
N SER A 85 -11.03 12.48 7.09
CA SER A 85 -12.06 13.17 7.88
C SER A 85 -11.88 13.01 9.40
N GLN A 86 -11.39 11.87 9.87
CA GLN A 86 -11.09 11.66 11.30
C GLN A 86 -9.90 12.49 11.78
N LEU A 87 -8.90 12.72 10.91
CA LEU A 87 -7.75 13.56 11.22
C LEU A 87 -8.18 15.04 11.29
N LEU A 88 -8.97 15.49 10.31
CA LEU A 88 -9.46 16.86 10.24
C LEU A 88 -10.41 17.19 11.39
N ALA A 89 -11.32 16.28 11.76
CA ALA A 89 -12.22 16.47 12.90
C ALA A 89 -11.45 16.66 14.22
N LYS A 90 -10.38 15.89 14.45
CA LYS A 90 -9.49 16.05 15.62
C LYS A 90 -8.81 17.42 15.63
N ARG A 91 -8.29 17.87 14.48
CA ARG A 91 -7.63 19.19 14.35
C ARG A 91 -8.59 20.34 14.65
N LEU A 92 -9.86 20.20 14.25
CA LEU A 92 -10.88 21.23 14.39
C LEU A 92 -11.67 21.16 15.72
N GLY A 93 -11.36 20.21 16.60
CA GLY A 93 -12.08 20.02 17.87
C GLY A 93 -13.54 19.57 17.70
N LEU A 94 -13.90 19.02 16.54
CA LEU A 94 -15.25 18.56 16.25
C LEU A 94 -15.48 17.19 16.91
N LYS A 95 -16.56 17.06 17.70
CA LYS A 95 -16.96 15.77 18.27
C LYS A 95 -17.32 14.81 17.13
N LYS A 96 -16.93 13.53 17.25
CA LYS A 96 -17.36 12.46 16.35
C LYS A 96 -18.89 12.47 16.27
N VAL A 97 -19.44 12.64 15.07
CA VAL A 97 -20.83 12.32 14.75
C VAL A 97 -20.93 10.82 14.55
#